data_AF-A0A8J2YPM2-F1
#
_entry.id   AF-A0A8J2YPM2-F1
#
_cell.length_a   1.000
_cell.length_b   1.000
_cell.length_c   1.000
_cell.angle_alpha   90.00
_cell.angle_beta   90.00
_cell.angle_gamma   90.00
#
_symmetry.space_group_name_H-M   'P 1'
#
loop_
_entity.id
_entity.type
_entity.pdbx_description
1 polymer ?
#
loop_
_entity_poly.entity_id
_entity_poly.type
_entity_poly.pdbx_seq_one_letter_code
_entity_poly.pdbx_strand_id
1 'polypeptide(L)'
;MNSASPAPWDCDLTSEQVKRLNPSQKAARTRTSLARKVELLELYGRVGVAREHADAIPTDRAKLRRWHDPSSKLWSWSDPQVDAPGGRNAALLARFHDALEVIRVRRGERRIRMKVELDAKDLVIANLERQNAELLDQIAQLQQRVGAVPITRR
;
A
#
# COMPACT_ATOMS: atom_id res chain seq x y z
N MET A 1 15.60 16.16 -27.11
CA MET A 1 14.91 15.00 -26.53
C MET A 1 14.01 14.42 -27.61
N ASN A 2 14.38 13.27 -28.20
CA ASN A 2 13.56 12.62 -29.23
C ASN A 2 12.34 11.99 -28.56
N SER A 3 11.21 12.68 -28.59
CA SER A 3 9.91 12.11 -28.24
C SER A 3 9.52 11.12 -29.33
N ALA A 4 10.08 9.90 -29.26
CA ALA A 4 9.67 8.80 -30.12
C ALA A 4 8.15 8.65 -29.96
N SER A 5 7.43 8.71 -31.09
CA SER A 5 5.98 8.49 -31.08
C SER A 5 5.68 7.18 -30.35
N PRO A 6 4.70 7.16 -29.43
CA PRO A 6 4.38 5.96 -28.69
C PRO A 6 4.06 4.85 -29.68
N ALA A 7 4.68 3.69 -29.49
CA ALA A 7 4.45 2.56 -30.38
C ALA A 7 2.94 2.24 -30.42
N PRO A 8 2.36 1.90 -31.58
CA PRO A 8 0.91 1.74 -31.74
C PRO A 8 0.32 0.59 -30.90
N TRP A 9 1.19 -0.29 -30.37
CA TRP A 9 0.81 -1.38 -29.47
C TRP A 9 0.89 -0.99 -27.98
N ASP A 10 1.38 0.20 -27.62
CA ASP A 10 1.61 0.66 -26.24
C ASP A 10 0.63 1.76 -25.81
N CYS A 11 -0.63 1.59 -26.19
CA CYS A 11 -1.76 2.44 -25.79
C CYS A 11 -2.85 1.59 -25.14
N ASP A 12 -3.89 2.23 -24.60
CA ASP A 12 -5.03 1.48 -24.08
C ASP A 12 -5.82 0.86 -25.23
N LEU A 13 -5.86 -0.47 -25.26
CA LEU A 13 -6.45 -1.26 -26.34
C LEU A 13 -7.48 -2.21 -25.76
N THR A 14 -8.64 -2.25 -26.38
CA THR A 14 -9.67 -3.27 -26.12
C THR A 14 -9.19 -4.66 -26.50
N SER A 15 -9.81 -5.70 -25.94
CA SER A 15 -9.49 -7.11 -26.26
C SER A 15 -9.54 -7.40 -27.76
N GLU A 16 -10.50 -6.82 -28.49
CA GLU A 16 -10.63 -6.98 -29.94
C GLU A 16 -9.48 -6.30 -30.71
N GLN A 17 -9.04 -5.12 -30.26
CA GLN A 17 -7.87 -4.46 -30.85
C GLN A 17 -6.59 -5.24 -30.56
N VAL A 18 -6.42 -5.78 -29.35
CA VAL A 18 -5.29 -6.64 -29.00
C VAL A 18 -5.28 -7.89 -29.88
N LYS A 19 -6.43 -8.51 -30.17
CA LYS A 19 -6.52 -9.67 -31.08
C LYS A 19 -6.02 -9.36 -32.49
N ARG A 20 -6.25 -8.13 -32.98
CA ARG A 20 -5.80 -7.66 -34.31
C ARG A 20 -4.31 -7.35 -34.39
N LEU A 21 -3.61 -7.21 -33.25
CA LEU A 21 -2.16 -7.04 -33.25
C LEU A 21 -1.47 -8.28 -33.81
N ASN A 22 -0.36 -8.05 -34.52
CA ASN A 22 0.49 -9.16 -34.96
C ASN A 22 1.20 -9.82 -33.75
N PRO A 23 1.71 -11.06 -33.90
CA PRO A 23 2.31 -11.78 -32.77
C PRO A 23 3.49 -11.05 -32.11
N SER A 24 4.32 -10.34 -32.86
CA SER A 24 5.48 -9.61 -32.31
C SER A 24 5.03 -8.40 -31.47
N GLN A 25 4.00 -7.68 -31.90
CA GLN A 25 3.38 -6.57 -31.14
C GLN A 25 2.71 -7.07 -29.86
N LYS A 26 1.99 -8.20 -29.92
CA LYS A 26 1.41 -8.85 -28.72
C LYS A 26 2.50 -9.19 -27.71
N ALA A 27 3.57 -9.85 -28.17
CA ALA A 27 4.71 -10.21 -27.32
C ALA A 27 5.41 -8.99 -26.72
N ALA A 28 5.62 -7.93 -27.51
CA ALA A 28 6.21 -6.68 -27.06
C ALA A 28 5.33 -5.97 -26.02
N ARG A 29 4.02 -5.86 -26.27
CA ARG A 29 3.03 -5.28 -25.35
C ARG A 29 3.07 -5.97 -24.01
N THR A 30 2.97 -7.30 -24.01
CA THR A 30 2.88 -8.05 -22.75
C THR A 30 4.20 -8.07 -21.99
N ARG A 31 5.34 -8.26 -22.67
CA ARG A 31 6.66 -8.22 -22.01
C ARG A 31 6.96 -6.84 -21.43
N THR A 32 6.66 -5.77 -22.16
CA THR A 32 6.86 -4.39 -21.69
C THR A 32 5.97 -4.10 -20.50
N SER A 33 4.70 -4.51 -20.55
CA SER A 33 3.81 -4.35 -19.40
C SER A 33 4.29 -5.15 -18.19
N LEU A 34 4.77 -6.39 -18.36
CA LEU A 34 5.31 -7.18 -17.27
C LEU A 34 6.51 -6.47 -16.63
N ALA A 35 7.45 -5.97 -17.44
CA ALA A 35 8.60 -5.23 -16.95
C ALA A 35 8.19 -4.00 -16.12
N ARG A 36 7.26 -3.17 -16.63
CA ARG A 36 6.75 -1.99 -15.90
C ARG A 36 6.06 -2.35 -14.60
N LYS A 37 5.28 -3.43 -14.57
CA LYS A 37 4.63 -3.92 -13.34
C LYS A 37 5.68 -4.30 -12.29
N VAL A 38 6.74 -5.00 -12.71
CA VAL A 38 7.85 -5.38 -11.82
C VAL A 38 8.59 -4.16 -11.31
N GLU A 39 8.96 -3.22 -12.20
CA GLU A 39 9.63 -1.97 -11.83
C GLU A 39 8.82 -1.13 -10.85
N LEU A 40 7.49 -1.07 -11.05
CA LEU A 40 6.59 -0.37 -10.13
C LEU A 40 6.55 -1.04 -8.75
N LEU A 41 6.54 -2.38 -8.70
CA LEU A 41 6.59 -3.12 -7.44
C LEU A 41 7.94 -2.94 -6.73
N GLU A 42 9.05 -2.93 -7.46
CA GLU A 42 10.36 -2.63 -6.89
C GLU A 42 10.44 -1.20 -6.38
N LEU A 43 9.83 -0.24 -7.07
CA LEU A 43 9.70 1.13 -6.58
C LEU A 43 8.91 1.15 -5.27
N TYR A 44 7.75 0.51 -5.22
CA TYR A 44 6.96 0.38 -3.99
C TYR A 44 7.71 -0.33 -2.86
N GLY A 45 8.51 -1.34 -3.19
CA GLY A 45 9.41 -1.99 -2.24
C GLY A 45 10.43 -1.01 -1.66
N ARG A 46 10.92 -0.04 -2.43
CA ARG A 46 11.92 0.96 -1.99
C ARG A 46 11.32 2.16 -1.26
N VAL A 47 10.24 2.73 -1.76
CA VAL A 47 9.66 3.99 -1.23
C VAL A 47 8.45 3.78 -0.32
N GLY A 48 7.93 2.55 -0.30
CA GLY A 48 6.64 2.25 0.33
C GLY A 48 5.48 2.34 -0.66
N VAL A 49 4.33 1.83 -0.24
CA VAL A 49 3.10 1.83 -1.04
C VAL A 49 2.19 2.93 -0.52
N ALA A 50 1.74 3.82 -1.41
CA ALA A 50 0.69 4.78 -1.09
C ALA A 50 -0.62 4.06 -0.76
N ARG A 51 -1.46 4.63 0.11
CA ARG A 51 -2.64 3.94 0.65
C ARG A 51 -3.64 3.59 -0.46
N GLU A 52 -3.80 4.49 -1.41
CA GLU A 52 -4.62 4.38 -2.62
C GLU A 52 -4.20 3.23 -3.55
N HIS A 53 -2.94 2.79 -3.49
CA HIS A 53 -2.41 1.71 -4.33
C HIS A 53 -2.28 0.39 -3.56
N ALA A 54 -2.61 0.37 -2.28
CA ALA A 54 -2.36 -0.78 -1.42
C ALA A 54 -3.11 -2.05 -1.86
N ASP A 55 -4.34 -1.87 -2.35
CA ASP A 55 -5.22 -2.94 -2.82
C ASP A 55 -4.95 -3.34 -4.28
N ALA A 56 -4.30 -2.46 -5.04
CA ALA A 56 -3.94 -2.70 -6.43
C ALA A 56 -2.70 -3.60 -6.59
N ILE A 57 -1.96 -3.87 -5.51
CA ILE A 57 -0.77 -4.72 -5.57
C ILE A 57 -1.16 -6.17 -5.89
N PRO A 58 -0.66 -6.75 -7.00
CA PRO A 58 -0.88 -8.14 -7.30
C PRO A 58 -0.17 -9.04 -6.28
N THR A 59 -0.93 -9.83 -5.53
CA THR A 59 -0.39 -10.80 -4.56
C THR A 59 0.07 -12.11 -5.20
N ASP A 60 -0.34 -12.35 -6.44
CA ASP A 60 -0.10 -13.60 -7.16
C ASP A 60 -0.06 -13.35 -8.67
N ARG A 61 0.34 -14.38 -9.42
CA ARG A 61 0.46 -14.36 -10.88
C ARG A 61 -0.87 -14.08 -11.60
N ALA A 62 -2.00 -14.56 -11.07
CA ALA A 62 -3.31 -14.33 -11.67
C ALA A 62 -3.77 -12.88 -11.50
N LYS A 63 -3.46 -12.24 -10.37
CA LYS A 63 -3.65 -10.80 -10.17
C LYS A 63 -2.65 -10.00 -11.00
N LEU A 64 -1.39 -10.43 -11.11
CA LEU A 64 -0.40 -9.79 -11.98
C LEU A 64 -0.89 -9.72 -13.44
N ARG A 65 -1.47 -10.82 -13.94
CA ARG A 65 -2.12 -10.90 -15.26
C ARG A 65 -3.27 -9.93 -15.45
N ARG A 66 -4.14 -9.82 -14.43
CA ARG A 66 -5.33 -8.97 -14.46
C ARG A 66 -5.06 -7.50 -14.19
N TRP A 67 -3.91 -7.19 -13.58
CA TRP A 67 -3.56 -5.82 -13.22
C TRP A 67 -3.53 -4.95 -14.48
N HIS A 68 -4.38 -3.93 -14.52
CA HIS A 68 -4.52 -3.03 -15.65
C HIS A 68 -4.59 -1.60 -15.10
N ASP A 69 -3.75 -0.74 -15.64
CA ASP A 69 -3.69 0.68 -15.32
C ASP A 69 -3.20 1.45 -16.56
N PRO A 70 -4.12 2.09 -17.31
CA PRO A 70 -3.76 2.87 -18.49
C PRO A 70 -2.81 4.02 -18.21
N SER A 71 -2.92 4.65 -17.03
CA SER A 71 -2.10 5.83 -16.67
C SER A 71 -0.63 5.46 -16.56
N SER A 72 -0.35 4.29 -16.00
CA SER A 72 0.98 3.71 -15.86
C SER A 72 1.36 2.77 -17.02
N LYS A 73 0.52 2.68 -18.06
CA LYS A 73 0.68 1.76 -19.20
C LYS A 73 0.90 0.30 -18.79
N LEU A 74 0.13 -0.15 -17.81
CA LEU A 74 0.09 -1.53 -17.35
C LEU A 74 -1.09 -2.22 -18.03
N TRP A 75 -0.78 -3.19 -18.86
CA TRP A 75 -1.75 -3.90 -19.68
C TRP A 75 -2.02 -5.27 -19.08
N SER A 76 -3.28 -5.70 -19.08
CA SER A 76 -3.63 -7.07 -18.72
C SER A 76 -3.28 -8.02 -19.85
N TRP A 77 -3.07 -9.30 -19.52
CA TRP A 77 -2.87 -10.36 -20.50
C TRP A 77 -3.51 -11.67 -20.05
N SER A 78 -3.92 -12.48 -21.01
CA SER A 78 -4.54 -13.79 -20.79
C SER A 78 -3.56 -14.96 -20.89
N ASP A 79 -2.49 -14.81 -21.67
CA ASP A 79 -1.53 -15.89 -21.94
C ASP A 79 -0.68 -16.24 -20.70
N PRO A 80 -0.83 -17.44 -20.11
CA PRO A 80 -0.07 -17.87 -18.94
C PRO A 80 1.41 -18.17 -19.25
N GLN A 81 1.81 -18.29 -20.52
CA GLN A 81 3.22 -18.52 -20.89
C GLN A 81 4.10 -17.30 -20.63
N VAL A 82 3.49 -16.11 -20.56
CA VAL A 82 4.16 -14.86 -20.23
C VAL A 82 4.74 -14.91 -18.81
N ASP A 83 4.01 -15.51 -17.87
CA ASP A 83 4.35 -15.65 -16.45
C ASP A 83 4.62 -17.12 -16.04
N ALA A 84 5.08 -17.94 -16.99
CA ALA A 84 5.46 -19.32 -16.74
C ALA A 84 6.77 -19.41 -15.93
N PRO A 85 6.85 -20.25 -14.89
CA PRO A 85 8.10 -20.51 -14.17
C PRO A 85 9.11 -21.15 -15.13
N GLY A 86 10.34 -20.63 -15.17
CA GLY A 86 11.37 -21.10 -16.11
C GLY A 86 11.13 -20.71 -17.58
N GLY A 87 10.09 -19.92 -17.89
CA GLY A 87 9.81 -19.43 -19.23
C GLY A 87 10.74 -18.28 -19.66
N ARG A 88 10.45 -17.71 -20.83
CA ARG A 88 11.24 -16.60 -21.42
C ARG A 88 11.38 -15.37 -20.51
N ASN A 89 10.43 -15.16 -19.59
CA ASN A 89 10.44 -14.04 -18.66
C ASN A 89 10.79 -14.45 -17.21
N ALA A 90 11.43 -15.61 -17.00
CA ALA A 90 11.74 -16.14 -15.66
C ALA A 90 12.48 -15.12 -14.77
N ALA A 91 13.44 -14.37 -15.32
CA ALA A 91 14.17 -13.34 -14.58
C ALA A 91 13.26 -12.19 -14.09
N LEU A 92 12.27 -11.79 -14.89
CA LEU A 92 11.28 -10.79 -14.47
C LEU A 92 10.35 -11.34 -13.38
N LEU A 93 10.01 -12.63 -13.45
CA LEU A 93 9.20 -13.27 -12.40
C LEU A 93 9.96 -13.45 -11.08
N ALA A 94 11.25 -13.73 -11.13
CA ALA A 94 12.08 -13.77 -9.93
C ALA A 94 12.03 -12.40 -9.22
N ARG A 95 12.31 -11.32 -9.97
CA ARG A 95 12.21 -9.94 -9.48
C ARG A 95 10.81 -9.57 -8.97
N PHE A 96 9.76 -10.06 -9.64
CA PHE A 96 8.38 -9.90 -9.16
C PHE A 96 8.20 -10.48 -7.75
N HIS A 97 8.63 -11.72 -7.54
CA HIS A 97 8.52 -12.39 -6.24
C HIS A 97 9.36 -11.70 -5.17
N ASP A 98 10.60 -11.31 -5.51
CA ASP A 98 11.48 -10.58 -4.60
C ASP A 98 10.85 -9.23 -4.18
N ALA A 99 10.28 -8.48 -5.13
CA ALA A 99 9.63 -7.22 -4.84
C ALA A 99 8.40 -7.40 -3.92
N LEU A 100 7.60 -8.45 -4.13
CA LEU A 100 6.48 -8.76 -3.24
C LEU A 100 6.94 -9.11 -1.83
N GLU A 101 8.04 -9.84 -1.69
CA GLU A 101 8.59 -10.19 -0.40
C GLU A 101 9.08 -8.96 0.36
N VAL A 102 9.79 -8.06 -0.32
CA VAL A 102 10.22 -6.77 0.26
C VAL A 102 9.01 -5.94 0.73
N ILE A 103 7.96 -5.85 -0.09
CA ILE A 103 6.73 -5.14 0.28
C ILE A 103 6.06 -5.79 1.50
N ARG A 104 6.01 -7.13 1.54
CA ARG A 104 5.41 -7.89 2.63
C ARG A 104 6.13 -7.64 3.96
N VAL A 105 7.46 -7.75 3.96
CA VAL A 105 8.30 -7.51 5.14
C VAL A 105 8.09 -6.10 5.68
N ARG A 106 8.18 -5.08 4.82
CA ARG A 106 7.98 -3.68 5.21
C ARG A 106 6.58 -3.39 5.77
N ARG A 107 5.54 -4.00 5.20
CA ARG A 107 4.16 -3.90 5.75
C ARG A 107 4.08 -4.51 7.14
N GLY A 108 4.76 -5.65 7.37
CA GLY A 108 4.87 -6.27 8.68
C GLY A 108 5.56 -5.37 9.71
N GLU A 109 6.73 -4.83 9.37
CA GLU A 109 7.49 -3.90 10.22
C GLU A 109 6.67 -2.65 10.58
N ARG A 110 5.98 -2.07 9.61
CA ARG A 110 5.10 -0.91 9.83
C ARG A 110 3.97 -1.25 10.82
N ARG A 111 3.35 -2.43 10.68
CA ARG A 111 2.27 -2.88 11.57
C ARG A 111 2.78 -3.07 13.00
N ILE A 112 3.96 -3.66 13.16
CA ILE A 112 4.60 -3.84 14.47
C ILE A 112 4.87 -2.46 15.11
N ARG A 113 5.47 -1.53 14.37
CA ARG A 113 5.74 -0.17 14.86
C ARG A 113 4.47 0.57 15.28
N MET A 114 3.42 0.50 14.47
CA MET A 114 2.13 1.11 14.80
C MET A 114 1.52 0.50 16.06
N LYS A 115 1.63 -0.82 16.25
CA LYS A 115 1.15 -1.48 17.46
C LYS A 115 1.91 -0.97 18.70
N VAL A 116 3.24 -0.91 18.65
CA VAL A 116 4.05 -0.38 19.75
C VAL A 116 3.69 1.06 20.08
N GLU A 117 3.44 1.90 19.08
CA GLU A 117 3.03 3.29 19.28
C GLU A 117 1.63 3.39 19.91
N LEU A 118 0.69 2.54 19.50
CA LEU A 118 -0.64 2.47 20.11
C LEU A 118 -0.56 2.02 21.57
N ASP A 119 0.17 0.94 21.85
CA ASP A 119 0.35 0.42 23.22
C ASP A 119 0.98 1.50 24.13
N ALA A 120 1.93 2.28 23.62
CA ALA A 120 2.53 3.40 24.34
C ALA A 120 1.53 4.54 24.60
N LYS A 121 0.68 4.87 23.62
CA LYS A 121 -0.37 5.89 23.78
C LYS A 121 -1.43 5.45 24.79
N ASP A 122 -1.83 4.18 24.77
CA ASP A 122 -2.82 3.64 25.71
C ASP A 122 -2.31 3.72 27.15
N LEU A 123 -1.02 3.46 27.39
CA LEU A 123 -0.40 3.64 28.71
C LEU A 123 -0.45 5.10 29.17
N VAL A 124 -0.18 6.04 28.28
CA VAL A 124 -0.24 7.48 28.58
C VAL A 124 -1.68 7.90 28.90
N ILE A 125 -2.66 7.44 28.12
CA ILE A 125 -4.09 7.70 28.36
C ILE A 125 -4.50 7.20 29.73
N ALA A 126 -4.19 5.94 30.07
CA ALA A 126 -4.53 5.36 31.37
C ALA A 126 -3.92 6.15 32.54
N ASN A 127 -2.68 6.64 32.40
CA ASN A 127 -2.05 7.46 33.44
C ASN A 127 -2.71 8.84 33.56
N LEU A 128 -3.09 9.46 32.45
CA LEU A 128 -3.80 10.74 32.45
C LEU A 128 -5.21 10.60 33.04
N GLU A 129 -5.93 9.53 32.72
CA GLU A 129 -7.24 9.22 33.30
C GLU A 129 -7.16 9.07 34.82
N ARG A 130 -6.15 8.35 35.32
CA ARG A 130 -5.89 8.23 36.76
C ARG A 130 -5.61 9.59 37.41
N GLN A 131 -4.74 10.40 36.82
CA GLN A 131 -4.43 11.74 37.34
C GLN A 131 -5.67 12.64 37.35
N ASN A 132 -6.49 12.60 36.30
CA ASN A 132 -7.74 13.36 36.24
C ASN A 132 -8.70 12.93 37.36
N ALA A 133 -8.83 11.62 37.61
CA ALA A 133 -9.65 11.13 38.71
C ALA A 133 -9.15 11.62 40.09
N GLU A 134 -7.84 11.58 40.32
CA GLU A 134 -7.23 12.09 41.56
C GLU A 134 -7.45 13.59 41.75
N LEU A 135 -7.29 14.39 40.69
CA LEU A 135 -7.54 15.83 40.73
C LEU A 135 -9.01 16.16 40.97
N LEU A 136 -9.93 15.42 40.34
CA LEU A 136 -11.37 15.58 40.57
C LEU A 136 -11.75 15.28 42.02
N ASP A 137 -11.16 14.24 42.63
CA ASP A 137 -11.38 13.93 44.04
C ASP A 137 -10.84 15.03 44.96
N GLN A 138 -9.64 15.54 44.69
CA GLN A 138 -9.07 16.69 45.44
C GLN A 138 -9.96 17.93 45.35
N ILE A 139 -10.49 18.25 44.16
CA ILE A 139 -11.43 19.37 43.98
C ILE A 139 -12.70 19.14 44.81
N ALA A 140 -13.28 17.94 44.78
CA ALA A 140 -14.47 17.62 45.57
C ALA A 140 -14.23 17.78 47.07
N GLN A 141 -13.09 17.29 47.58
CA GLN A 141 -12.69 17.46 48.98
C GLN A 141 -12.51 18.93 49.38
N LEU A 142 -11.88 19.74 48.52
CA LEU A 142 -11.71 21.18 48.76
C LEU A 142 -13.04 21.92 48.75
N GLN A 143 -13.94 21.60 47.81
CA GLN A 143 -15.28 22.19 47.75
C GLN A 143 -16.08 21.90 49.02
N GLN A 144 -15.99 20.69 49.58
CA GLN A 144 -16.62 20.37 50.87
C GLN A 144 -16.07 21.20 52.03
N ARG A 145 -14.75 21.45 52.05
CA ARG A 145 -14.10 22.27 53.09
C ARG A 145 -14.45 23.75 52.98
N VAL A 146 -14.56 24.28 51.77
CA VAL A 146 -14.89 25.70 51.52
C VAL A 146 -16.40 25.96 51.66
N GLY A 147 -17.25 25.00 51.29
CA GLY A 147 -18.70 25.08 51.44
C GLY A 147 -19.20 25.05 52.90
N ALA A 148 -18.33 24.81 53.88
CA ALA A 148 -18.63 24.76 55.30
C ALA A 148 -18.35 26.09 56.06
N VAL A 149 -18.10 27.21 55.37
CA VAL A 149 -17.99 28.52 56.02
C VAL A 149 -19.36 29.19 56.08
N PRO A 150 -20.09 29.18 57.21
CA PRO A 150 -21.23 30.05 57.38
C PRO A 150 -20.73 31.49 57.38
N ILE A 151 -21.08 32.23 56.33
CA ILE A 151 -20.93 33.69 56.33
C ILE A 151 -21.97 34.22 57.33
N THR A 152 -21.61 34.29 58.61
CA THR A 152 -22.30 35.15 59.57
C THR A 152 -22.02 36.58 59.18
N ARG A 153 -22.90 37.18 58.38
CA ARG A 153 -22.96 38.63 58.20
C ARG A 153 -23.37 39.24 59.55
N ARG A 154 -22.46 40.04 60.13
CA ARG A 154 -22.79 41.01 61.17
C ARG A 154 -23.33 42.28 60.54
#